data_AF-A0A2W6EQZ7-F1
#
_entry.id   AF-A0A2W6EQZ7-F1
#
_cell.length_a   1.000
_cell.length_b   1.000
_cell.length_c   1.000
_cell.angle_alpha   90.00
_cell.angle_beta   90.00
_cell.angle_gamma   90.00
#
_symmetry.space_group_name_H-M   'P 1'
#
loop_
_entity.id
_entity.type
_entity.pdbx_description
1 polymer ?
#
loop_
_entity_poly.entity_id
_entity_poly.type
_entity_poly.pdbx_seq_one_letter_code
_entity_poly.pdbx_strand_id
1 'polypeptide(L)'
;MASTISSAASRPNWLWAGPGKPGWTRPYAWSPRRRPAPTTASTTTPRWESKSSETGSLTSLPRAHIPRGEPMPAVRVIINQQQALLLDWVVREGEFGANHSAVIALGFRRYRAAHAAEQVAVARALRRPPPQPAADYAAMSGRPDPLAEMELEPGTGKAVEVPRGHVLRVEQVTGGQCADFNVFNVHDSREAFHCGRTRVQHGIFPTEGDILWSAPPRERPMLTVIADTVRCNDISFPRCTRTLFETAWGYQVHTNCQDTLAEALREYRLGPDDVHDSFNMWMNTSVDPETGRLDIGSNLSRAGDCIELLAHFDVLAAVAVCGADLSKTSNFALRPLRISIRSATAAELSSWSTLSVREFVQKEKLGYPGVKPAGPEHHLSKDPAYQPRWPVYPILTQEVEVRLNDEEHAVLRELAEWGGFGFTPGDVLRYLFFGWCVEQFMQADPLTRRNRRVDLG
;
A
#
# COMPACT_ATOMS: atom_id res chain seq x y z
N MET A 1 -42.76 26.68 -43.89
CA MET A 1 -43.23 27.78 -43.01
C MET A 1 -43.70 27.17 -41.71
N ALA A 2 -43.24 27.76 -40.60
CA ALA A 2 -43.47 27.34 -39.23
C ALA A 2 -44.93 27.52 -38.77
N SER A 3 -45.36 26.73 -37.77
CA SER A 3 -45.90 27.27 -36.51
C SER A 3 -46.16 26.16 -35.47
N THR A 4 -45.33 26.17 -34.43
CA THR A 4 -45.65 26.04 -32.99
C THR A 4 -46.86 25.24 -32.50
N ILE A 5 -46.60 24.24 -31.66
CA ILE A 5 -47.46 23.86 -30.52
C ILE A 5 -46.58 23.71 -29.26
N SER A 6 -47.02 24.38 -28.20
CA SER A 6 -46.51 24.36 -26.83
C SER A 6 -47.21 23.25 -26.03
N SER A 7 -46.50 22.52 -25.17
CA SER A 7 -47.07 22.06 -23.89
C SER A 7 -46.00 21.77 -22.84
N ALA A 8 -46.36 22.11 -21.60
CA ALA A 8 -45.52 22.23 -20.43
C ALA A 8 -45.27 20.90 -19.71
N ALA A 9 -44.17 20.87 -18.96
CA ALA A 9 -43.72 19.79 -18.10
C ALA A 9 -44.60 19.59 -16.86
N SER A 10 -44.83 18.32 -16.50
CA SER A 10 -45.39 17.91 -15.21
C SER A 10 -44.47 16.87 -14.54
N ARG A 11 -43.88 17.23 -13.41
CA ARG A 11 -43.18 16.32 -12.48
C ARG A 11 -44.19 15.75 -11.47
N PRO A 12 -44.12 14.46 -11.07
CA PRO A 12 -44.84 13.99 -9.89
C PRO A 12 -43.97 14.00 -8.63
N ASN A 13 -44.57 14.55 -7.57
CA ASN A 13 -44.13 14.55 -6.18
C ASN A 13 -44.18 13.14 -5.57
N TRP A 14 -43.17 12.79 -4.75
CA TRP A 14 -43.29 11.73 -3.76
C TRP A 14 -43.21 12.34 -2.35
N LEU A 15 -44.38 12.45 -1.72
CA LEU A 15 -44.58 12.91 -0.34
C LEU A 15 -44.47 11.73 0.64
N TRP A 16 -43.83 12.00 1.77
CA TRP A 16 -43.70 11.15 2.93
C TRP A 16 -45.05 10.79 3.56
N ALA A 17 -45.24 9.52 3.94
CA ALA A 17 -46.31 9.08 4.82
C ALA A 17 -45.73 8.40 6.07
N GLY A 18 -46.17 8.88 7.24
CA GLY A 18 -45.88 8.33 8.58
C GLY A 18 -46.72 7.09 8.93
N PRO A 19 -46.72 6.65 10.20
CA PRO A 19 -46.50 5.25 10.55
C PRO A 19 -47.77 4.43 10.82
N GLY A 20 -47.74 3.16 10.40
CA GLY A 20 -48.70 2.12 10.79
C GLY A 20 -48.13 0.72 10.54
N LYS A 21 -47.82 0.00 11.61
CA LYS A 21 -47.50 -1.45 11.62
C LYS A 21 -48.82 -2.26 11.56
N PRO A 22 -48.86 -3.56 11.15
CA PRO A 22 -47.87 -4.60 11.51
C PRO A 22 -47.48 -5.61 10.40
N GLY A 23 -46.38 -6.33 10.64
CA GLY A 23 -46.14 -7.64 10.01
C GLY A 23 -45.10 -7.72 8.89
N TRP A 24 -43.87 -7.26 9.12
CA TRP A 24 -42.68 -7.76 8.39
C TRP A 24 -41.63 -8.17 9.41
N THR A 25 -41.53 -9.48 9.66
CA THR A 25 -40.40 -10.09 10.35
C THR A 25 -39.16 -9.95 9.46
N ARG A 26 -38.18 -9.17 9.93
CA ARG A 26 -36.85 -9.06 9.30
C ARG A 26 -36.11 -10.39 9.45
N PRO A 27 -35.66 -11.07 8.39
CA PRO A 27 -34.47 -11.90 8.50
C PRO A 27 -33.26 -10.95 8.64
N TYR A 28 -32.20 -11.35 9.34
CA TYR A 28 -31.05 -10.51 9.72
C TYR A 28 -31.26 -9.61 10.94
N ALA A 29 -31.43 -10.26 12.11
CA ALA A 29 -30.93 -9.70 13.36
C ALA A 29 -29.47 -10.16 13.53
N TRP A 30 -28.56 -9.20 13.41
CA TRP A 30 -27.13 -9.37 13.67
C TRP A 30 -26.96 -9.62 15.17
N SER A 31 -26.44 -10.79 15.57
CA SER A 31 -26.00 -10.99 16.95
C SER A 31 -24.55 -10.50 17.07
N PRO A 32 -24.26 -9.46 17.86
CA PRO A 32 -22.89 -9.13 18.17
C PRO A 32 -22.31 -10.29 18.99
N ARG A 33 -21.30 -10.98 18.46
CA ARG A 33 -20.50 -11.92 19.27
C ARG A 33 -19.92 -11.13 20.44
N ARG A 34 -20.34 -11.47 21.66
CA ARG A 34 -19.80 -10.90 22.89
C ARG A 34 -18.32 -11.27 22.98
N ARG A 35 -17.46 -10.25 23.07
CA ARG A 35 -16.08 -10.43 23.55
C ARG A 35 -16.15 -11.03 24.97
N PRO A 36 -15.32 -12.04 25.32
CA PRO A 36 -15.24 -12.48 26.70
C PRO A 36 -14.73 -11.33 27.58
N ALA A 37 -15.41 -11.11 28.70
CA ALA A 37 -15.04 -10.09 29.67
C ALA A 37 -13.68 -10.45 30.32
N PRO A 38 -12.80 -9.46 30.58
CA PRO A 38 -11.56 -9.72 31.31
C PRO A 38 -11.90 -10.09 32.76
N THR A 39 -11.39 -11.24 33.19
CA THR A 39 -11.40 -11.68 34.59
C THR A 39 -10.63 -10.69 35.45
N THR A 40 -11.29 -10.13 36.47
CA THR A 40 -10.69 -9.26 37.47
C THR A 40 -9.70 -10.05 38.33
N ALA A 41 -8.41 -9.90 38.06
CA ALA A 41 -7.37 -10.26 39.01
C ALA A 41 -6.96 -9.00 39.79
N SER A 42 -7.06 -9.11 41.12
CA SER A 42 -6.69 -8.13 42.13
C SER A 42 -5.30 -7.51 41.88
N THR A 43 -5.26 -6.22 41.58
CA THR A 43 -4.03 -5.42 41.62
C THR A 43 -3.92 -4.70 42.97
N THR A 44 -3.07 -5.22 43.84
CA THR A 44 -2.52 -4.48 44.98
C THR A 44 -1.50 -3.48 44.44
N THR A 45 -1.87 -2.19 44.42
CA THR A 45 -0.96 -1.07 44.09
C THR A 45 -0.03 -0.77 45.28
N PRO A 46 1.31 -0.71 45.09
CA PRO A 46 2.19 -0.08 46.06
C PRO A 46 2.03 1.43 45.99
N ARG A 47 1.79 2.03 47.15
CA ARG A 47 1.67 3.47 47.39
C ARG A 47 3.06 4.10 47.28
N TRP A 48 3.29 4.93 46.27
CA TRP A 48 4.46 5.83 46.23
C TRP A 48 4.02 7.24 46.63
N GLU A 49 4.63 7.72 47.71
CA GLU A 49 4.37 9.04 48.28
C GLU A 49 4.84 10.15 47.35
N SER A 50 3.99 11.17 47.21
CA SER A 50 4.28 12.41 46.51
C SER A 50 5.30 13.25 47.28
N LYS A 51 6.44 13.55 46.65
CA LYS A 51 7.18 14.79 46.95
C LYS A 51 6.98 15.77 45.81
N SER A 52 6.40 16.91 46.17
CA SER A 52 6.27 18.14 45.40
C SER A 52 7.61 18.87 45.26
N SER A 53 7.63 19.91 44.42
CA SER A 53 8.74 20.77 43.94
C SER A 53 9.44 20.20 42.70
N GLU A 54 9.58 20.87 41.56
CA GLU A 54 9.64 22.29 41.23
C GLU A 54 9.28 22.49 39.74
N THR A 55 8.63 23.59 39.41
CA THR A 55 8.38 24.04 38.03
C THR A 55 9.67 24.58 37.40
N GLY A 56 10.33 23.78 36.56
CA GLY A 56 11.51 24.17 35.79
C GLY A 56 11.18 24.45 34.31
N SER A 57 11.46 25.67 33.87
CA SER A 57 11.39 26.12 32.47
C SER A 57 12.18 25.23 31.51
N LEU A 58 11.58 24.83 30.38
CA LEU A 58 12.23 24.14 29.25
C LEU A 58 13.10 25.11 28.41
N THR A 59 14.04 25.79 29.06
CA THR A 59 15.05 26.64 28.40
C THR A 59 16.42 26.36 28.97
N SER A 60 17.03 25.25 28.54
CA SER A 60 18.48 25.03 28.36
C SER A 60 18.81 23.54 28.46
N LEU A 61 19.02 22.88 27.32
CA LEU A 61 19.77 21.63 27.30
C LEU A 61 21.27 21.96 27.43
N PRO A 62 22.08 21.16 28.16
CA PRO A 62 23.50 21.40 28.27
C PRO A 62 24.17 21.24 26.91
N ARG A 63 24.86 22.29 26.45
CA ARG A 63 25.74 22.23 25.26
C ARG A 63 26.86 21.24 25.56
N ALA A 64 26.79 20.05 24.97
CA ALA A 64 27.94 19.16 24.87
C ALA A 64 29.06 19.89 24.13
N HIS A 65 30.25 19.95 24.74
CA HIS A 65 31.44 20.48 24.09
C HIS A 65 31.88 19.46 23.05
N ILE A 66 31.52 19.70 21.78
CA ILE A 66 31.96 18.89 20.64
C ILE A 66 33.39 19.34 20.31
N PRO A 67 34.41 18.48 20.44
CA PRO A 67 35.75 18.82 19.95
C PRO A 67 35.64 19.12 18.45
N ARG A 68 36.33 20.15 17.95
CA ARG A 68 36.43 20.40 16.50
C ARG A 68 37.24 19.28 15.86
N GLY A 69 36.58 18.14 15.66
CA GLY A 69 37.03 17.02 14.85
C GLY A 69 36.94 17.38 13.37
N GLU A 70 37.56 16.56 12.55
CA GLU A 70 37.51 16.67 11.08
C GLU A 70 36.08 16.89 10.58
N PRO A 71 35.89 17.69 9.51
CA PRO A 71 34.57 17.95 8.97
C PRO A 71 33.86 16.62 8.66
N MET A 72 32.64 16.46 9.17
CA MET A 72 31.84 15.26 8.96
C MET A 72 31.75 14.92 7.46
N PRO A 73 31.84 13.63 7.10
CA PRO A 73 31.75 13.21 5.70
C PRO A 73 30.38 13.54 5.12
N ALA A 74 30.33 13.84 3.83
CA ALA A 74 29.07 14.08 3.13
C ALA A 74 28.13 12.87 3.26
N VAL A 75 26.83 13.13 3.42
CA VAL A 75 25.80 12.09 3.40
C VAL A 75 25.51 11.73 1.95
N ARG A 76 25.62 10.45 1.63
CA ARG A 76 25.32 9.91 0.30
C ARG A 76 23.83 9.63 0.19
N VAL A 77 23.17 10.28 -0.76
CA VAL A 77 21.74 10.07 -1.03
C VAL A 77 21.59 9.39 -2.38
N ILE A 78 20.95 8.22 -2.41
CA ILE A 78 20.65 7.51 -3.65
C ILE A 78 19.28 7.97 -4.14
N ILE A 79 19.25 8.52 -5.36
CA ILE A 79 18.01 8.89 -6.07
C ILE A 79 17.96 8.16 -7.40
N ASN A 80 16.75 7.90 -7.92
CA ASN A 80 16.59 7.32 -9.25
C ASN A 80 16.51 8.40 -10.34
N GLN A 81 16.49 7.98 -11.60
CA GLN A 81 16.45 8.89 -12.75
C GLN A 81 15.19 9.77 -12.79
N GLN A 82 14.06 9.29 -12.26
CA GLN A 82 12.81 10.04 -12.26
C GLN A 82 12.82 11.11 -11.17
N GLN A 83 13.24 10.73 -9.96
CA GLN A 83 13.52 11.66 -8.87
C GLN A 83 14.53 12.76 -9.29
N ALA A 84 15.56 12.41 -10.05
CA ALA A 84 16.52 13.37 -10.59
C ALA A 84 15.87 14.45 -11.47
N LEU A 85 14.89 14.09 -12.32
CA LEU A 85 14.15 15.05 -13.14
C LEU A 85 13.41 16.09 -12.29
N LEU A 86 12.79 15.65 -11.19
CA LEU A 86 12.16 16.57 -10.25
C LEU A 86 13.19 17.50 -9.61
N LEU A 87 14.35 16.99 -9.17
CA LEU A 87 15.41 17.84 -8.62
C LEU A 87 15.94 18.85 -9.64
N ASP A 88 16.15 18.44 -10.89
CA ASP A 88 16.58 19.33 -11.98
C ASP A 88 15.57 20.45 -12.22
N TRP A 89 14.27 20.14 -12.15
CA TRP A 89 13.23 21.17 -12.20
C TRP A 89 13.30 22.11 -11.00
N VAL A 90 13.39 21.59 -9.76
CA VAL A 90 13.47 22.44 -8.54
C VAL A 90 14.69 23.37 -8.56
N VAL A 91 15.83 22.90 -9.08
CA VAL A 91 17.03 23.73 -9.28
C VAL A 91 16.81 24.81 -10.34
N ARG A 92 16.19 24.46 -11.48
CA ARG A 92 15.92 25.41 -12.58
C ARG A 92 14.98 26.53 -12.18
N GLU A 93 13.98 26.26 -11.35
CA GLU A 93 13.09 27.29 -10.78
C GLU A 93 13.88 28.32 -9.94
N GLY A 94 15.09 27.99 -9.48
CA GLY A 94 16.03 28.92 -8.85
C GLY A 94 15.65 29.39 -7.43
N GLU A 95 14.46 29.04 -6.94
CA GLU A 95 13.95 29.47 -5.64
C GLU A 95 14.52 28.67 -4.44
N PHE A 96 15.04 27.46 -4.67
CA PHE A 96 15.31 26.49 -3.59
C PHE A 96 16.77 26.01 -3.49
N GLY A 97 17.65 26.47 -4.38
CA GLY A 97 19.08 26.13 -4.35
C GLY A 97 19.72 26.06 -5.73
N ALA A 98 21.05 26.15 -5.77
CA ALA A 98 21.81 26.22 -7.02
C ALA A 98 22.16 24.83 -7.62
N ASN A 99 21.96 23.74 -6.87
CA ASN A 99 22.24 22.37 -7.30
C ASN A 99 21.46 21.36 -6.42
N HIS A 100 21.45 20.08 -6.81
CA HIS A 100 20.74 19.00 -6.10
C HIS A 100 21.10 18.94 -4.61
N SER A 101 22.40 19.01 -4.27
CA SER A 101 22.89 18.95 -2.89
C SER A 101 22.28 20.06 -2.01
N ALA A 102 22.29 21.29 -2.53
CA ALA A 102 21.73 22.46 -1.83
C ALA A 102 20.20 22.35 -1.66
N VAL A 103 19.50 21.88 -2.69
CA VAL A 103 18.04 21.69 -2.68
C VAL A 103 17.63 20.62 -1.66
N ILE A 104 18.32 19.46 -1.64
CA ILE A 104 18.05 18.38 -0.68
C ILE A 104 18.26 18.89 0.75
N ALA A 105 19.39 19.55 1.02
CA ALA A 105 19.69 20.09 2.34
C ALA A 105 18.65 21.13 2.80
N LEU A 106 18.19 22.01 1.90
CA LEU A 106 17.16 23.00 2.21
C LEU A 106 15.80 22.34 2.52
N GLY A 107 15.37 21.40 1.67
CA GLY A 107 14.10 20.70 1.86
C GLY A 107 14.09 19.90 3.17
N PHE A 108 15.19 19.23 3.49
CA PHE A 108 15.39 18.59 4.80
C PHE A 108 15.19 19.55 5.98
N ARG A 109 15.86 20.71 5.95
CA ARG A 109 15.75 21.72 7.01
C ARG A 109 14.32 22.22 7.17
N ARG A 110 13.63 22.47 6.05
CA ARG A 110 12.24 22.95 6.02
C ARG A 110 11.28 21.90 6.55
N TYR A 111 11.38 20.66 6.09
CA TYR A 111 10.54 19.56 6.58
C TYR A 111 10.71 19.38 8.08
N ARG A 112 11.95 19.31 8.56
CA ARG A 112 12.25 19.14 9.98
C ARG A 112 11.66 20.26 10.83
N ALA A 113 11.75 21.50 10.37
CA ALA A 113 11.18 22.64 11.08
C ALA A 113 9.65 22.57 11.19
N ALA A 114 8.97 22.11 10.13
CA ALA A 114 7.51 21.99 10.11
C ALA A 114 7.00 20.77 10.89
N HIS A 115 7.77 19.68 10.92
CA HIS A 115 7.31 18.34 11.34
C HIS A 115 8.04 17.75 12.52
N ALA A 116 8.71 18.54 13.35
CA ALA A 116 9.39 18.02 14.54
C ALA A 116 8.45 17.16 15.42
N ALA A 117 7.17 17.54 15.53
CA ALA A 117 6.17 16.76 16.27
C ALA A 117 5.70 15.50 15.53
N GLU A 118 5.50 15.56 14.21
CA GLU A 118 5.16 14.38 13.38
C GLU A 118 6.32 13.38 13.38
N GLN A 119 7.57 13.83 13.30
CA GLN A 119 8.76 12.97 13.40
C GLN A 119 8.75 12.18 14.70
N VAL A 120 8.43 12.85 15.81
CA VAL A 120 8.26 12.20 17.12
C VAL A 120 7.02 11.29 17.14
N ALA A 121 5.91 11.66 16.50
CA ALA A 121 4.69 10.86 16.46
C ALA A 121 4.87 9.59 15.62
N VAL A 122 5.49 9.68 14.44
CA VAL A 122 5.87 8.55 13.58
C VAL A 122 6.89 7.68 14.30
N ALA A 123 7.95 8.26 14.88
CA ALA A 123 8.91 7.52 15.70
C ALA A 123 8.25 6.81 16.90
N ARG A 124 7.23 7.42 17.52
CA ARG A 124 6.43 6.79 18.60
C ARG A 124 5.48 5.71 18.08
N ALA A 125 4.80 5.91 16.95
CA ALA A 125 3.95 4.90 16.32
C ALA A 125 4.77 3.68 15.86
N LEU A 126 6.04 3.90 15.53
CA LEU A 126 7.05 2.91 15.18
C LEU A 126 7.77 2.26 16.36
N ARG A 127 7.56 2.75 17.59
CA ARG A 127 7.72 1.91 18.79
C ARG A 127 6.61 0.87 18.78
N ARG A 128 6.62 0.01 17.77
CA ARG A 128 5.84 -1.21 17.77
C ARG A 128 6.17 -1.91 19.10
N PRO A 129 5.16 -2.45 19.83
CA PRO A 129 5.48 -3.56 20.72
C PRO A 129 6.32 -4.55 19.90
N PRO A 130 7.32 -5.22 20.50
CA PRO A 130 8.13 -6.20 19.77
C PRO A 130 7.16 -7.04 18.92
N PRO A 131 7.48 -7.30 17.63
CA PRO A 131 6.59 -8.10 16.78
C PRO A 131 6.10 -9.23 17.65
N GLN A 132 4.76 -9.41 17.77
CA GLN A 132 4.23 -10.55 18.51
C GLN A 132 5.09 -11.72 18.07
N PRO A 133 5.85 -12.35 19.00
CA PRO A 133 7.00 -13.18 18.65
C PRO A 133 6.52 -14.05 17.53
N ALA A 134 7.06 -13.80 16.32
CA ALA A 134 6.55 -14.28 15.06
C ALA A 134 5.96 -15.65 15.33
N ALA A 135 4.64 -15.76 15.46
CA ALA A 135 4.06 -16.96 16.01
C ALA A 135 4.44 -18.05 15.03
N ASP A 136 5.46 -18.80 15.41
CA ASP A 136 6.12 -19.86 14.68
C ASP A 136 6.60 -19.63 13.22
N TYR A 137 6.71 -18.43 12.62
CA TYR A 137 7.22 -18.33 11.23
C TYR A 137 8.64 -18.89 11.02
N ALA A 138 9.49 -18.83 12.04
CA ALA A 138 10.78 -19.52 12.08
C ALA A 138 10.71 -20.94 12.67
N ALA A 139 9.63 -21.29 13.37
CA ALA A 139 9.37 -22.64 13.89
C ALA A 139 8.60 -23.53 12.90
N MET A 140 8.49 -23.12 11.63
CA MET A 140 7.83 -23.88 10.55
C MET A 140 8.72 -24.98 9.98
N SER A 141 9.42 -25.70 10.84
CA SER A 141 10.01 -27.00 10.47
C SER A 141 8.89 -27.89 9.93
N GLY A 142 8.95 -28.27 8.66
CA GLY A 142 7.97 -29.16 8.01
C GLY A 142 7.08 -28.50 6.94
N ARG A 143 7.28 -27.23 6.60
CA ARG A 143 6.71 -26.68 5.36
C ARG A 143 7.45 -27.23 4.13
N PRO A 144 6.75 -27.54 3.02
CA PRO A 144 7.39 -27.94 1.78
C PRO A 144 8.28 -26.84 1.22
N ASP A 145 9.35 -27.24 0.54
CA ASP A 145 10.17 -26.33 -0.26
C ASP A 145 9.31 -25.64 -1.35
N PRO A 146 9.66 -24.40 -1.72
CA PRO A 146 8.96 -23.72 -2.80
C PRO A 146 9.16 -24.46 -4.13
N LEU A 147 8.05 -24.63 -4.86
CA LEU A 147 8.02 -25.16 -6.22
C LEU A 147 8.55 -24.15 -7.23
N ALA A 148 8.40 -22.86 -6.92
CA ALA A 148 8.93 -21.76 -7.70
C ALA A 148 9.27 -20.60 -6.76
N GLU A 149 10.35 -19.90 -7.05
CA GLU A 149 10.79 -18.70 -6.35
C GLU A 149 11.42 -17.74 -7.37
N MET A 150 11.15 -16.45 -7.23
CA MET A 150 11.79 -15.41 -8.03
C MET A 150 11.79 -14.06 -7.30
N GLU A 151 12.77 -13.25 -7.64
CA GLU A 151 12.87 -11.86 -7.20
C GLU A 151 12.32 -10.94 -8.29
N LEU A 152 11.54 -9.95 -7.88
CA LEU A 152 10.95 -8.90 -8.71
C LEU A 152 11.73 -7.61 -8.46
N GLU A 153 12.38 -7.11 -9.49
CA GLU A 153 13.17 -5.88 -9.44
C GLU A 153 12.27 -4.63 -9.39
N PRO A 154 12.78 -3.49 -8.88
CA PRO A 154 12.14 -2.19 -9.00
C PRO A 154 11.62 -1.89 -10.41
N GLY A 155 10.34 -1.50 -10.50
CA GLY A 155 9.67 -1.19 -11.78
C GLY A 155 9.21 -2.41 -12.57
N THR A 156 9.24 -3.61 -11.99
CA THR A 156 8.81 -4.85 -12.63
C THR A 156 7.67 -5.55 -11.87
N GLY A 157 7.07 -6.56 -12.49
CA GLY A 157 6.07 -7.42 -11.88
C GLY A 157 6.06 -8.82 -12.47
N LYS A 158 5.20 -9.69 -11.97
CA LYS A 158 5.00 -11.02 -12.54
C LYS A 158 3.60 -11.55 -12.26
N ALA A 159 2.99 -12.16 -13.27
CA ALA A 159 1.82 -13.01 -13.12
C ALA A 159 2.23 -14.48 -13.02
N VAL A 160 1.76 -15.17 -11.98
CA VAL A 160 2.06 -16.57 -11.68
C VAL A 160 0.79 -17.36 -11.43
N GLU A 161 0.71 -18.55 -12.00
CA GLU A 161 -0.34 -19.51 -11.68
C GLU A 161 -0.09 -20.07 -10.28
N VAL A 162 -1.08 -19.99 -9.41
CA VAL A 162 -1.08 -20.58 -8.07
C VAL A 162 -2.18 -21.64 -8.07
N PRO A 163 -1.81 -22.94 -8.13
CA PRO A 163 -2.80 -24.00 -8.16
C PRO A 163 -3.61 -24.05 -6.87
N ARG A 164 -4.81 -24.63 -6.94
CA ARG A 164 -5.62 -24.89 -5.76
C ARG A 164 -4.82 -25.60 -4.67
N GLY A 165 -4.98 -25.16 -3.43
CA GLY A 165 -4.30 -25.74 -2.27
C GLY A 165 -2.79 -25.41 -2.22
N HIS A 166 -2.33 -24.46 -3.02
CA HIS A 166 -0.98 -23.90 -2.92
C HIS A 166 -1.03 -22.53 -2.23
N VAL A 167 0.13 -22.12 -1.75
CA VAL A 167 0.33 -20.85 -1.06
C VAL A 167 1.27 -20.00 -1.89
N LEU A 168 0.83 -18.78 -2.21
CA LEU A 168 1.69 -17.72 -2.70
C LEU A 168 2.23 -16.92 -1.51
N ARG A 169 3.55 -16.82 -1.40
CA ARG A 169 4.23 -15.95 -0.46
C ARG A 169 4.76 -14.73 -1.20
N VAL A 170 4.50 -13.53 -0.69
CA VAL A 170 5.14 -12.28 -1.12
C VAL A 170 5.96 -11.77 0.06
N GLU A 171 7.23 -11.45 -0.17
CA GLU A 171 8.21 -11.14 0.87
C GLU A 171 9.04 -9.90 0.54
N GLN A 172 9.32 -9.11 1.57
CA GLN A 172 10.26 -7.99 1.53
C GLN A 172 11.70 -8.51 1.46
N VAL A 173 12.42 -8.18 0.38
CA VAL A 173 13.86 -8.48 0.29
C VAL A 173 14.63 -7.58 1.25
N THR A 174 14.36 -6.27 1.19
CA THR A 174 15.04 -5.25 2.01
C THR A 174 14.11 -4.55 3.01
N GLY A 175 12.79 -4.56 2.77
CA GLY A 175 11.80 -3.83 3.56
C GLY A 175 11.37 -2.49 2.96
N GLY A 176 10.22 -1.99 3.39
CA GLY A 176 9.72 -0.66 3.03
C GLY A 176 9.19 -0.53 1.61
N GLN A 177 8.81 -1.63 0.94
CA GLN A 177 8.25 -1.63 -0.41
C GLN A 177 6.75 -2.01 -0.38
N CYS A 178 5.90 -1.23 -1.04
CA CYS A 178 4.52 -1.62 -1.29
C CYS A 178 4.42 -2.60 -2.47
N ALA A 179 3.52 -3.58 -2.39
CA ALA A 179 3.19 -4.44 -3.52
C ALA A 179 1.74 -4.24 -3.95
N ASP A 180 1.52 -4.05 -5.25
CA ASP A 180 0.19 -4.06 -5.83
C ASP A 180 -0.14 -5.46 -6.32
N PHE A 181 -1.38 -5.91 -6.07
CA PHE A 181 -1.79 -7.28 -6.34
C PHE A 181 -3.09 -7.35 -7.13
N ASN A 182 -3.08 -8.13 -8.22
CA ASN A 182 -4.27 -8.52 -8.97
C ASN A 182 -4.40 -10.05 -9.00
N VAL A 183 -5.63 -10.57 -9.07
CA VAL A 183 -5.83 -12.02 -9.14
C VAL A 183 -7.09 -12.38 -9.92
N PHE A 184 -6.94 -13.40 -10.76
CA PHE A 184 -7.98 -13.92 -11.64
C PHE A 184 -8.15 -15.42 -11.43
N ASN A 185 -9.30 -15.97 -11.81
CA ASN A 185 -9.44 -17.40 -12.03
C ASN A 185 -8.72 -17.80 -13.32
N VAL A 186 -7.84 -18.81 -13.26
CA VAL A 186 -7.13 -19.32 -14.46
C VAL A 186 -8.12 -19.77 -15.54
N HIS A 187 -9.24 -20.37 -15.14
CA HIS A 187 -10.21 -20.97 -16.05
C HIS A 187 -11.26 -19.98 -16.58
N ASP A 188 -11.28 -18.74 -16.08
CA ASP A 188 -12.25 -17.71 -16.47
C ASP A 188 -11.76 -16.31 -16.08
N SER A 189 -11.12 -15.61 -17.01
CA SER A 189 -10.53 -14.27 -16.80
C SER A 189 -11.52 -13.20 -16.32
N ARG A 190 -12.83 -13.43 -16.47
CA ARG A 190 -13.87 -12.52 -15.98
C ARG A 190 -14.19 -12.71 -14.50
N GLU A 191 -13.58 -13.70 -13.85
CA GLU A 191 -13.58 -13.85 -12.40
C GLU A 191 -12.29 -13.25 -11.83
N ALA A 192 -12.38 -11.99 -11.40
CA ALA A 192 -11.28 -11.27 -10.80
C ALA A 192 -11.59 -10.88 -9.35
N PHE A 193 -10.56 -10.48 -8.61
CA PHE A 193 -10.71 -9.97 -7.24
C PHE A 193 -11.56 -8.70 -7.16
N HIS A 194 -12.25 -8.55 -6.03
CA HIS A 194 -13.18 -7.46 -5.78
C HIS A 194 -12.91 -6.81 -4.42
N CYS A 195 -12.25 -5.65 -4.45
CA CYS A 195 -12.03 -4.80 -3.27
C CYS A 195 -13.35 -4.49 -2.55
N GLY A 196 -14.41 -4.14 -3.28
CA GLY A 196 -15.69 -3.77 -2.68
C GLY A 196 -16.29 -4.86 -1.79
N ARG A 197 -16.37 -6.10 -2.28
CA ARG A 197 -16.91 -7.22 -1.48
C ARG A 197 -15.99 -7.56 -0.30
N THR A 198 -14.68 -7.60 -0.54
CA THR A 198 -13.69 -7.86 0.51
C THR A 198 -13.78 -6.81 1.63
N ARG A 199 -13.93 -5.53 1.25
CA ARG A 199 -14.08 -4.41 2.16
C ARG A 199 -15.30 -4.51 3.06
N VAL A 200 -16.45 -4.88 2.51
CA VAL A 200 -17.69 -5.01 3.27
C VAL A 200 -17.61 -6.16 4.27
N GLN A 201 -16.87 -7.23 3.95
CA GLN A 201 -16.77 -8.39 4.83
C GLN A 201 -15.68 -8.27 5.91
N HIS A 202 -14.53 -7.72 5.55
CA HIS A 202 -13.32 -7.77 6.38
C HIS A 202 -12.77 -6.38 6.76
N GLY A 203 -13.42 -5.31 6.28
CA GLY A 203 -12.94 -3.96 6.45
C GLY A 203 -11.89 -3.56 5.41
N ILE A 204 -11.34 -2.36 5.56
CA ILE A 204 -10.44 -1.73 4.59
C ILE A 204 -8.99 -2.24 4.63
N PHE A 205 -8.63 -3.02 5.65
CA PHE A 205 -7.26 -3.52 5.86
C PHE A 205 -7.24 -5.06 6.03
N PRO A 206 -7.48 -5.84 4.95
CA PRO A 206 -7.46 -7.29 5.04
C PRO A 206 -6.13 -7.82 5.59
N THR A 207 -6.18 -8.80 6.47
CA THR A 207 -5.01 -9.41 7.12
C THR A 207 -5.25 -10.90 7.41
N GLU A 208 -4.35 -11.55 8.13
CA GLU A 208 -4.42 -12.97 8.49
C GLU A 208 -5.81 -13.38 9.01
N GLY A 209 -6.40 -14.39 8.37
CA GLY A 209 -7.77 -14.88 8.60
C GLY A 209 -8.80 -14.38 7.58
N ASP A 210 -8.51 -13.28 6.87
CA ASP A 210 -9.45 -12.69 5.92
C ASP A 210 -9.40 -13.37 4.55
N ILE A 211 -10.48 -13.17 3.78
CA ILE A 211 -10.68 -13.76 2.46
C ILE A 211 -10.68 -12.67 1.40
N LEU A 212 -9.93 -12.87 0.32
CA LEU A 212 -10.03 -12.06 -0.89
C LEU A 212 -11.12 -12.65 -1.81
N TRP A 213 -12.18 -11.88 -2.04
CA TRP A 213 -13.38 -12.32 -2.76
C TRP A 213 -13.33 -11.99 -4.24
N SER A 214 -13.92 -12.86 -5.06
CA SER A 214 -14.14 -12.55 -6.48
C SER A 214 -15.31 -11.59 -6.70
N ALA A 215 -15.33 -10.93 -7.85
CA ALA A 215 -16.40 -10.03 -8.26
C ALA A 215 -17.71 -10.78 -8.55
N PRO A 216 -18.86 -10.10 -8.41
CA PRO A 216 -20.12 -10.56 -8.98
C PRO A 216 -19.96 -10.87 -10.48
N PRO A 217 -20.63 -11.90 -11.01
CA PRO A 217 -21.69 -12.68 -10.36
C PRO A 217 -21.18 -13.89 -9.56
N ARG A 218 -19.87 -14.17 -9.53
CA ARG A 218 -19.34 -15.42 -8.92
C ARG A 218 -19.17 -15.30 -7.42
N GLU A 219 -18.64 -14.17 -6.97
CA GLU A 219 -18.64 -13.73 -5.58
C GLU A 219 -18.31 -14.82 -4.55
N ARG A 220 -17.16 -15.48 -4.76
CA ARG A 220 -16.69 -16.59 -3.94
C ARG A 220 -15.26 -16.37 -3.43
N PRO A 221 -14.83 -17.07 -2.37
CA PRO A 221 -13.46 -16.99 -1.86
C PRO A 221 -12.44 -17.38 -2.93
N MET A 222 -11.49 -16.49 -3.25
CA MET A 222 -10.36 -16.77 -4.16
C MET A 222 -9.12 -17.18 -3.38
N LEU A 223 -8.75 -16.35 -2.40
CA LEU A 223 -7.57 -16.50 -1.57
C LEU A 223 -7.92 -16.28 -0.10
N THR A 224 -7.23 -16.95 0.81
CA THR A 224 -7.23 -16.62 2.25
C THR A 224 -5.85 -16.15 2.65
N VAL A 225 -5.78 -15.04 3.39
CA VAL A 225 -4.54 -14.60 4.02
C VAL A 225 -4.27 -15.54 5.21
N ILE A 226 -3.28 -16.42 5.09
CA ILE A 226 -2.93 -17.38 6.14
C ILE A 226 -1.76 -16.91 7.00
N ALA A 227 -1.07 -15.85 6.56
CA ALA A 227 0.03 -15.23 7.27
C ALA A 227 0.16 -13.76 6.88
N ASP A 228 0.40 -12.88 7.85
CA ASP A 228 0.75 -11.48 7.62
C ASP A 228 1.58 -10.94 8.79
N THR A 229 2.88 -10.74 8.56
CA THR A 229 3.81 -10.33 9.63
C THR A 229 3.68 -8.84 9.98
N VAL A 230 3.09 -8.03 9.09
CA VAL A 230 3.02 -6.57 9.24
C VAL A 230 1.62 -6.08 9.56
N ARG A 231 0.56 -6.73 9.04
CA ARG A 231 -0.84 -6.35 9.28
C ARG A 231 -1.15 -4.93 8.84
N CYS A 232 -0.63 -4.56 7.67
CA CYS A 232 -0.65 -3.22 7.14
C CYS A 232 -0.95 -3.29 5.64
N ASN A 233 -2.17 -3.63 5.27
CA ASN A 233 -2.56 -3.73 3.86
C ASN A 233 -3.74 -2.80 3.62
N ASP A 234 -3.99 -2.43 2.37
CA ASP A 234 -5.09 -1.55 2.01
C ASP A 234 -5.87 -2.06 0.79
N ILE A 235 -7.17 -1.82 0.80
CA ILE A 235 -8.06 -1.98 -0.36
C ILE A 235 -8.96 -0.76 -0.58
N SER A 236 -8.58 0.40 -0.04
CA SER A 236 -9.31 1.68 -0.15
C SER A 236 -8.78 2.53 -1.29
N PHE A 237 -7.46 2.58 -1.44
CA PHE A 237 -6.79 3.27 -2.53
C PHE A 237 -6.78 2.41 -3.79
N PRO A 238 -6.92 3.04 -4.97
CA PRO A 238 -6.61 2.38 -6.23
C PRO A 238 -5.09 2.24 -6.39
N ARG A 239 -4.71 1.48 -7.40
CA ARG A 239 -3.34 1.42 -7.92
C ARG A 239 -2.88 2.76 -8.49
N CYS A 240 -1.58 3.05 -8.41
CA CYS A 240 -1.04 4.24 -9.07
C CYS A 240 -1.05 4.09 -10.60
N THR A 241 -1.23 5.22 -11.30
CA THR A 241 -1.38 5.28 -12.76
C THR A 241 -0.50 6.36 -13.36
N ARG A 242 -0.26 6.33 -14.68
CA ARG A 242 0.41 7.42 -15.39
C ARG A 242 -0.27 8.77 -15.16
N THR A 243 -1.59 8.83 -15.25
CA THR A 243 -2.37 10.05 -15.05
C THR A 243 -2.17 10.63 -13.65
N LEU A 244 -1.99 9.79 -12.62
CA LEU A 244 -1.68 10.29 -11.28
C LEU A 244 -0.37 11.10 -11.30
N PHE A 245 0.71 10.54 -11.85
CA PHE A 245 2.01 11.22 -11.89
C PHE A 245 2.04 12.42 -12.86
N GLU A 246 1.39 12.31 -14.01
CA GLU A 246 1.24 13.44 -14.95
C GLU A 246 0.52 14.60 -14.28
N THR A 247 -0.64 14.32 -13.68
CA THR A 247 -1.49 15.37 -13.16
C THR A 247 -0.95 15.93 -11.84
N ALA A 248 -0.36 15.11 -10.97
CA ALA A 248 0.14 15.56 -9.67
C ALA A 248 1.55 16.17 -9.74
N TRP A 249 2.39 15.68 -10.66
CA TRP A 249 3.83 15.98 -10.68
C TRP A 249 4.38 16.40 -12.05
N GLY A 250 3.58 16.35 -13.12
CA GLY A 250 4.02 16.80 -14.45
C GLY A 250 4.85 15.78 -15.24
N TYR A 251 4.88 14.50 -14.84
CA TYR A 251 5.59 13.47 -15.60
C TYR A 251 4.78 12.99 -16.80
N GLN A 252 5.37 13.01 -17.99
CA GLN A 252 4.79 12.33 -19.16
C GLN A 252 4.88 10.80 -19.05
N VAL A 253 5.98 10.30 -18.49
CA VAL A 253 6.25 8.88 -18.26
C VAL A 253 6.76 8.70 -16.85
N HIS A 254 6.11 7.81 -16.09
CA HIS A 254 6.53 7.44 -14.77
C HIS A 254 6.24 5.96 -14.50
N THR A 255 7.14 5.24 -13.82
CA THR A 255 6.85 3.88 -13.35
C THR A 255 5.59 3.87 -12.47
N ASN A 256 4.67 2.94 -12.72
CA ASN A 256 3.38 2.91 -12.03
C ASN A 256 2.77 1.50 -12.04
N CYS A 257 1.93 1.19 -11.06
CA CYS A 257 1.36 -0.14 -10.86
C CYS A 257 0.44 -0.56 -12.00
N GLN A 258 -0.35 0.37 -12.56
CA GLN A 258 -1.24 0.08 -13.68
C GLN A 258 -0.47 -0.51 -14.87
N ASP A 259 0.58 0.17 -15.33
CA ASP A 259 1.34 -0.26 -16.49
C ASP A 259 2.15 -1.54 -16.18
N THR A 260 2.70 -1.66 -14.96
CA THR A 260 3.44 -2.85 -14.52
C THR A 260 2.54 -4.09 -14.41
N LEU A 261 1.33 -3.96 -13.86
CA LEU A 261 0.38 -5.07 -13.80
C LEU A 261 -0.09 -5.47 -15.21
N ALA A 262 -0.39 -4.49 -16.07
CA ALA A 262 -0.80 -4.76 -17.44
C ALA A 262 0.27 -5.55 -18.21
N GLU A 263 1.55 -5.15 -18.10
CA GLU A 263 2.66 -5.85 -18.74
C GLU A 263 2.86 -7.25 -18.16
N ALA A 264 2.77 -7.43 -16.84
CA ALA A 264 2.86 -8.75 -16.20
C ALA A 264 1.73 -9.68 -16.65
N LEU A 265 0.51 -9.15 -16.78
CA LEU A 265 -0.68 -9.89 -17.20
C LEU A 265 -0.72 -10.18 -18.71
N ARG A 266 0.04 -9.42 -19.52
CA ARG A 266 0.17 -9.64 -20.98
C ARG A 266 0.72 -11.02 -21.32
N GLU A 267 1.52 -11.63 -20.44
CA GLU A 267 1.95 -13.03 -20.57
C GLU A 267 0.77 -13.99 -20.69
N TYR A 268 -0.40 -13.64 -20.17
CA TYR A 268 -1.64 -14.43 -20.22
C TYR A 268 -2.70 -13.83 -21.15
N ARG A 269 -2.28 -12.93 -22.05
CA ARG A 269 -3.13 -12.25 -23.05
C ARG A 269 -4.18 -11.33 -22.44
N LEU A 270 -3.95 -10.86 -21.21
CA LEU A 270 -4.71 -9.79 -20.58
C LEU A 270 -4.04 -8.45 -20.84
N GLY A 271 -4.84 -7.39 -20.94
CA GLY A 271 -4.40 -6.04 -21.26
C GLY A 271 -4.61 -5.03 -20.14
N PRO A 272 -4.30 -3.75 -20.39
CA PRO A 272 -4.47 -2.67 -19.41
C PRO A 272 -5.89 -2.52 -18.85
N ASP A 273 -6.92 -2.85 -19.65
CA ASP A 273 -8.32 -2.76 -19.26
C ASP A 273 -8.77 -3.90 -18.32
N ASP A 274 -8.01 -5.00 -18.28
CA ASP A 274 -8.28 -6.13 -17.39
C ASP A 274 -7.75 -5.88 -15.97
N VAL A 275 -6.79 -4.96 -15.81
CA VAL A 275 -6.24 -4.59 -14.50
C VAL A 275 -7.36 -4.00 -13.63
N HIS A 276 -7.56 -4.57 -12.45
CA HIS A 276 -8.58 -4.16 -11.50
C HIS A 276 -7.96 -3.47 -10.28
N ASP A 277 -8.80 -2.95 -9.37
CA ASP A 277 -8.32 -2.36 -8.12
C ASP A 277 -7.47 -3.36 -7.32
N SER A 278 -6.37 -2.86 -6.78
CA SER A 278 -5.34 -3.67 -6.15
C SER A 278 -5.68 -4.03 -4.70
N PHE A 279 -5.21 -5.20 -4.28
CA PHE A 279 -4.87 -5.43 -2.88
C PHE A 279 -3.47 -4.88 -2.63
N ASN A 280 -3.37 -3.79 -1.86
CA ASN A 280 -2.14 -3.05 -1.66
C ASN A 280 -1.41 -3.58 -0.41
N MET A 281 -0.46 -4.48 -0.60
CA MET A 281 0.31 -5.09 0.49
C MET A 281 1.31 -4.08 1.07
N TRP A 282 1.35 -3.97 2.40
CA TRP A 282 2.23 -3.03 3.13
C TRP A 282 1.95 -1.53 2.89
N MET A 283 0.85 -1.18 2.23
CA MET A 283 0.45 0.21 2.05
C MET A 283 -0.19 0.75 3.34
N ASN A 284 0.60 1.51 4.10
CA ASN A 284 0.14 2.10 5.35
C ASN A 284 -0.79 3.28 5.10
N THR A 285 -2.08 3.11 5.39
CA THR A 285 -3.08 4.13 5.14
C THR A 285 -3.98 4.35 6.34
N SER A 286 -4.57 5.53 6.41
CA SER A 286 -5.51 5.89 7.47
C SER A 286 -6.69 6.67 6.91
N VAL A 287 -7.77 6.71 7.69
CA VAL A 287 -8.96 7.51 7.38
C VAL A 287 -9.09 8.56 8.46
N ASP A 288 -9.10 9.83 8.05
CA ASP A 288 -9.39 10.94 8.95
C ASP A 288 -10.84 10.83 9.44
N PRO A 289 -11.09 10.75 10.76
CA PRO A 289 -12.41 10.46 11.30
C PRO A 289 -13.40 11.63 11.17
N GLU A 290 -12.93 12.86 10.95
CA GLU A 290 -13.77 14.05 10.86
C GLU A 290 -14.19 14.34 9.41
N THR A 291 -13.26 14.19 8.47
CA THR A 291 -13.42 14.54 7.06
C THR A 291 -13.63 13.34 6.16
N GLY A 292 -13.30 12.12 6.62
CA GLY A 292 -13.33 10.90 5.83
C GLY A 292 -12.23 10.84 4.76
N ARG A 293 -11.26 11.76 4.77
CA ARG A 293 -10.16 11.78 3.81
C ARG A 293 -9.19 10.64 4.11
N LEU A 294 -8.64 10.06 3.05
CA LEU A 294 -7.61 9.03 3.16
C LEU A 294 -6.23 9.68 3.19
N ASP A 295 -5.34 9.14 4.01
CA ASP A 295 -3.93 9.52 4.09
C ASP A 295 -3.01 8.31 3.93
N ILE A 296 -1.81 8.55 3.42
CA ILE A 296 -0.77 7.53 3.22
C ILE A 296 0.39 7.83 4.16
N GLY A 297 0.63 6.91 5.10
CA GLY A 297 1.78 6.94 6.00
C GLY A 297 3.00 6.20 5.44
N SER A 298 4.10 6.23 6.19
CA SER A 298 5.32 5.47 5.89
C SER A 298 5.04 3.97 5.86
N ASN A 299 5.67 3.25 4.94
CA ASN A 299 5.67 1.79 4.94
C ASN A 299 6.47 1.26 6.14
N LEU A 300 5.88 0.32 6.88
CA LEU A 300 6.40 -0.17 8.16
C LEU A 300 7.16 -1.51 8.05
N SER A 301 7.21 -2.09 6.86
CA SER A 301 7.78 -3.42 6.63
C SER A 301 9.31 -3.41 6.63
N ARG A 302 9.90 -4.55 7.00
CA ARG A 302 11.35 -4.80 7.10
C ARG A 302 11.74 -6.00 6.24
N ALA A 303 13.03 -6.19 6.01
CA ALA A 303 13.53 -7.39 5.33
C ALA A 303 12.99 -8.67 6.00
N GLY A 304 12.49 -9.60 5.18
CA GLY A 304 11.89 -10.86 5.62
C GLY A 304 10.42 -10.78 6.03
N ASP A 305 9.83 -9.59 6.15
CA ASP A 305 8.38 -9.47 6.34
C ASP A 305 7.62 -10.02 5.13
N CYS A 306 6.53 -10.74 5.39
CA CYS A 306 5.82 -11.48 4.36
C CYS A 306 4.30 -11.50 4.55
N ILE A 307 3.60 -11.76 3.45
CA ILE A 307 2.20 -12.17 3.43
C ILE A 307 2.07 -13.48 2.67
N GLU A 308 1.24 -14.40 3.16
CA GLU A 308 0.99 -15.69 2.51
C GLU A 308 -0.50 -15.88 2.21
N LEU A 309 -0.79 -16.29 0.98
CA LEU A 309 -2.13 -16.39 0.40
C LEU A 309 -2.40 -17.82 -0.05
N LEU A 310 -3.34 -18.51 0.61
CA LEU A 310 -3.80 -19.85 0.24
C LEU A 310 -4.85 -19.77 -0.87
N ALA A 311 -4.63 -20.48 -1.98
CA ALA A 311 -5.54 -20.50 -3.12
C ALA A 311 -6.65 -21.56 -3.01
N HIS A 312 -7.90 -21.12 -3.20
CA HIS A 312 -9.11 -21.97 -3.08
C HIS A 312 -9.49 -22.69 -4.37
N PHE A 313 -8.99 -22.18 -5.50
CA PHE A 313 -9.03 -22.77 -6.83
C PHE A 313 -7.79 -22.27 -7.59
N ASP A 314 -7.59 -22.73 -8.83
CA ASP A 314 -6.44 -22.29 -9.62
C ASP A 314 -6.59 -20.80 -9.98
N VAL A 315 -5.66 -19.99 -9.50
CA VAL A 315 -5.68 -18.53 -9.72
C VAL A 315 -4.44 -18.06 -10.47
N LEU A 316 -4.62 -17.03 -11.28
CA LEU A 316 -3.51 -16.26 -11.83
C LEU A 316 -3.29 -15.05 -10.92
N ALA A 317 -2.19 -15.03 -10.20
CA ALA A 317 -1.83 -13.98 -9.26
C ALA A 317 -0.74 -13.08 -9.86
N ALA A 318 -1.03 -11.78 -10.00
CA ALA A 318 -0.10 -10.78 -10.50
C ALA A 318 0.38 -9.87 -9.37
N VAL A 319 1.69 -9.81 -9.18
CA VAL A 319 2.37 -8.96 -8.20
C VAL A 319 3.18 -7.90 -8.94
N ALA A 320 3.00 -6.63 -8.58
CA ALA A 320 3.81 -5.53 -9.08
C ALA A 320 4.59 -4.88 -7.95
N VAL A 321 5.88 -4.63 -8.16
CA VAL A 321 6.68 -3.77 -7.30
C VAL A 321 6.19 -2.33 -7.52
N CYS A 322 5.48 -1.79 -6.53
CA CYS A 322 4.84 -0.47 -6.65
C CYS A 322 5.85 0.61 -7.04
N GLY A 323 5.54 1.36 -8.10
CA GLY A 323 6.40 2.39 -8.68
C GLY A 323 6.33 3.77 -8.02
N ALA A 324 5.61 3.91 -6.90
CA ALA A 324 5.43 5.19 -6.22
C ALA A 324 6.63 5.58 -5.35
N ASP A 325 7.55 6.34 -5.94
CA ASP A 325 8.78 6.88 -5.32
C ASP A 325 8.68 8.38 -4.95
N LEU A 326 7.56 9.01 -5.24
CA LEU A 326 7.21 10.40 -4.88
C LEU A 326 6.09 10.46 -3.82
N SER A 327 5.82 9.35 -3.14
CA SER A 327 4.90 9.27 -2.01
C SER A 327 5.49 8.44 -0.86
N LYS A 328 4.85 8.55 0.31
CA LYS A 328 5.21 7.76 1.51
C LYS A 328 4.96 6.25 1.33
N THR A 329 4.24 5.83 0.29
CA THR A 329 3.82 4.44 -0.02
C THR A 329 4.94 3.40 0.06
N SER A 330 6.11 3.71 -0.52
CA SER A 330 7.33 2.88 -0.44
C SER A 330 8.51 3.66 0.15
N ASN A 331 8.21 4.61 1.04
CA ASN A 331 9.21 5.46 1.69
C ASN A 331 10.14 6.17 0.67
N PHE A 332 9.58 6.67 -0.44
CA PHE A 332 10.29 7.39 -1.51
C PHE A 332 11.43 6.59 -2.17
N ALA A 333 11.30 5.26 -2.17
CA ALA A 333 12.29 4.34 -2.68
C ALA A 333 11.65 3.13 -3.33
N LEU A 334 12.27 2.64 -4.40
CA LEU A 334 11.85 1.40 -5.05
C LEU A 334 12.85 0.30 -4.68
N ARG A 335 12.35 -0.80 -4.16
CA ARG A 335 13.15 -1.93 -3.65
C ARG A 335 12.56 -3.26 -4.13
N PRO A 336 13.37 -4.32 -4.27
CA PRO A 336 12.88 -5.59 -4.78
C PRO A 336 11.93 -6.31 -3.81
N LEU A 337 11.09 -7.17 -4.38
CA LEU A 337 10.21 -8.10 -3.66
C LEU A 337 10.56 -9.52 -4.08
N ARG A 338 10.32 -10.50 -3.21
CA ARG A 338 10.42 -11.93 -3.55
C ARG A 338 9.04 -12.55 -3.56
N ILE A 339 8.77 -13.40 -4.55
CA ILE A 339 7.59 -14.25 -4.57
C ILE A 339 7.99 -15.71 -4.59
N SER A 340 7.26 -16.56 -3.87
CA SER A 340 7.43 -18.01 -3.93
C SER A 340 6.10 -18.74 -3.82
N ILE A 341 6.04 -19.92 -4.44
CA ILE A 341 4.85 -20.77 -4.44
C ILE A 341 5.21 -22.12 -3.85
N ARG A 342 4.43 -22.59 -2.89
CA ARG A 342 4.59 -23.91 -2.27
C ARG A 342 3.25 -24.62 -2.14
N SER A 343 3.27 -25.94 -1.99
CA SER A 343 2.06 -26.66 -1.57
C SER A 343 1.70 -26.29 -0.13
N ALA A 344 0.40 -26.18 0.15
CA ALA A 344 -0.08 -25.98 1.51
C ALA A 344 0.11 -27.26 2.34
N THR A 345 0.38 -27.09 3.63
CA THR A 345 0.38 -28.19 4.60
C THR A 345 -1.04 -28.69 4.86
N ALA A 346 -1.18 -29.92 5.36
CA ALA A 346 -2.49 -30.46 5.75
C ALA A 346 -3.19 -29.57 6.81
N ALA A 347 -2.42 -28.96 7.71
CA ALA A 347 -2.94 -28.04 8.73
C ALA A 347 -3.54 -26.77 8.10
N GLU A 348 -2.82 -26.13 7.18
CA GLU A 348 -3.28 -24.95 6.43
C GLU A 348 -4.54 -25.23 5.58
N LEU A 349 -4.63 -26.42 4.98
CA LEU A 349 -5.84 -26.83 4.25
C LEU A 349 -7.02 -27.10 5.20
N SER A 350 -6.76 -27.67 6.37
CA SER A 350 -7.80 -28.04 7.34
C SER A 350 -8.44 -26.83 8.00
N SER A 351 -7.66 -25.79 8.32
CA SER A 351 -8.18 -24.55 8.90
C SER A 351 -9.20 -23.88 7.98
N TRP A 352 -8.96 -23.93 6.67
CA TRP A 352 -9.93 -23.47 5.67
C TRP A 352 -11.13 -24.40 5.49
N SER A 353 -10.97 -25.72 5.58
CA SER A 353 -12.10 -26.66 5.35
C SER A 353 -13.32 -26.42 6.25
N THR A 354 -13.14 -25.70 7.37
CA THR A 354 -14.20 -25.28 8.31
C THR A 354 -15.00 -24.05 7.85
N LEU A 355 -14.43 -23.21 6.97
CA LEU A 355 -15.14 -22.14 6.28
C LEU A 355 -15.92 -22.79 5.14
N SER A 356 -17.18 -23.16 5.37
CA SER A 356 -17.99 -23.88 4.39
C SER A 356 -18.29 -23.02 3.14
N VAL A 357 -17.34 -22.99 2.20
CA VAL A 357 -17.50 -22.45 0.83
C VAL A 357 -18.67 -23.12 0.09
N ARG A 358 -19.12 -24.28 0.57
CA ARG A 358 -20.27 -25.06 0.06
C ARG A 358 -21.60 -24.29 -0.01
N GLU A 359 -21.74 -23.15 0.66
CA GLU A 359 -22.99 -22.36 0.62
C GLU A 359 -22.99 -21.21 -0.41
N PHE A 360 -21.84 -20.81 -0.96
CA PHE A 360 -21.72 -19.63 -1.84
C PHE A 360 -21.85 -19.94 -3.34
N VAL A 361 -22.15 -21.19 -3.71
CA VAL A 361 -22.49 -21.50 -5.10
C VAL A 361 -23.85 -20.87 -5.37
N GLN A 362 -23.92 -19.86 -6.25
CA GLN A 362 -25.18 -19.53 -6.93
C GLN A 362 -25.66 -20.80 -7.64
N LYS A 363 -26.47 -21.61 -6.95
CA LYS A 363 -26.95 -22.91 -7.44
C LYS A 363 -27.81 -22.73 -8.69
N GLU A 364 -28.41 -21.56 -8.85
CA GLU A 364 -29.15 -21.16 -10.04
C GLU A 364 -28.34 -20.13 -10.82
N LYS A 365 -27.81 -20.54 -11.98
CA LYS A 365 -27.26 -19.58 -12.96
C LYS A 365 -28.42 -18.84 -13.58
N LEU A 366 -28.64 -17.59 -13.17
CA LEU A 366 -29.57 -16.70 -13.87
C LEU A 366 -29.04 -16.48 -15.29
N GLY A 367 -29.74 -17.05 -16.27
CA GLY A 367 -29.43 -16.84 -17.69
C GLY A 367 -29.87 -15.44 -18.10
N TYR A 368 -28.94 -14.66 -18.63
CA TYR A 368 -29.27 -13.37 -19.25
C TYR A 368 -29.46 -13.60 -20.75
N PRO A 369 -30.59 -13.15 -21.36
CA PRO A 369 -30.83 -13.32 -22.79
C PRO A 369 -29.66 -12.77 -23.62
N GLY A 370 -29.13 -13.59 -24.53
CA GLY A 370 -28.00 -13.22 -25.39
C GLY A 370 -26.62 -13.29 -24.74
N VAL A 371 -26.51 -13.52 -23.43
CA VAL A 371 -25.23 -13.66 -22.72
C VAL A 371 -24.85 -15.14 -22.64
N LYS A 372 -23.73 -15.49 -23.27
CA LYS A 372 -23.19 -16.85 -23.18
C LYS A 372 -22.39 -17.04 -21.87
N PRO A 373 -22.42 -18.24 -21.27
CA PRO A 373 -21.46 -18.62 -20.23
C PRO A 373 -20.02 -18.44 -20.71
N ALA A 374 -19.05 -18.40 -19.79
CA ALA A 374 -17.64 -18.34 -20.17
C ALA A 374 -17.31 -19.51 -21.08
N GLY A 375 -16.87 -19.24 -22.30
CA GLY A 375 -16.28 -20.25 -23.15
C GLY A 375 -14.77 -20.35 -22.93
N PRO A 376 -14.11 -21.26 -23.66
CA PRO A 376 -12.67 -21.49 -23.60
C PRO A 376 -11.81 -20.25 -23.87
N GLU A 377 -12.36 -19.24 -24.56
CA GLU A 377 -11.70 -17.96 -24.85
C GLU A 377 -11.33 -17.16 -23.59
N HIS A 378 -11.97 -17.45 -22.46
CA HIS A 378 -11.68 -16.82 -21.17
C HIS A 378 -10.67 -17.62 -20.33
N HIS A 379 -10.19 -18.77 -20.81
CA HIS A 379 -9.14 -19.53 -20.12
C HIS A 379 -7.78 -18.83 -20.34
N LEU A 380 -7.16 -18.47 -19.22
CA LEU A 380 -5.82 -17.89 -19.18
C LEU A 380 -4.77 -18.97 -19.43
N SER A 381 -3.90 -18.72 -20.40
CA SER A 381 -2.74 -19.57 -20.67
C SER A 381 -1.57 -18.70 -21.06
N LYS A 382 -0.35 -19.15 -20.76
CA LYS A 382 0.85 -18.43 -21.12
C LYS A 382 0.96 -18.26 -22.63
N ASP A 383 1.44 -17.10 -23.03
CA ASP A 383 1.95 -16.84 -24.36
C ASP A 383 3.43 -17.28 -24.42
N PRO A 384 3.77 -18.35 -25.15
CA PRO A 384 5.15 -18.82 -25.25
C PRO A 384 6.07 -17.81 -25.96
N ALA A 385 5.51 -16.83 -26.67
CA ALA A 385 6.27 -15.74 -27.30
C ALA A 385 6.44 -14.52 -26.37
N TYR A 386 5.90 -14.56 -25.15
CA TYR A 386 6.00 -13.44 -24.22
C TYR A 386 7.46 -13.14 -23.88
N GLN A 387 7.83 -11.88 -24.06
CA GLN A 387 9.06 -11.30 -23.55
C GLN A 387 8.69 -10.03 -22.78
N PRO A 388 9.14 -9.86 -21.52
CA PRO A 388 8.77 -8.70 -20.72
C PRO A 388 9.34 -7.41 -21.31
N ARG A 389 8.53 -6.37 -21.31
CA ARG A 389 8.84 -5.01 -21.79
C ARG A 389 8.30 -3.99 -20.80
N TRP A 390 9.02 -3.86 -19.69
CA TRP A 390 8.69 -2.89 -18.65
C TRP A 390 8.89 -1.45 -19.15
N PRO A 391 7.91 -0.54 -18.99
CA PRO A 391 8.00 0.81 -19.56
C PRO A 391 9.18 1.64 -19.06
N VAL A 392 9.53 1.51 -17.78
CA VAL A 392 10.62 2.25 -17.12
C VAL A 392 11.50 1.25 -16.38
N TYR A 393 12.36 0.55 -17.14
CA TYR A 393 13.31 -0.43 -16.60
C TYR A 393 14.54 -0.55 -17.53
N PRO A 394 15.76 -0.75 -16.97
CA PRO A 394 16.08 -0.77 -15.55
C PRO A 394 15.87 0.60 -14.89
N ILE A 395 15.54 0.60 -13.59
CA ILE A 395 15.56 1.83 -12.79
C ILE A 395 17.03 2.19 -12.53
N LEU A 396 17.45 3.34 -13.07
CA LEU A 396 18.82 3.83 -12.95
C LEU A 396 18.94 4.72 -11.72
N THR A 397 20.00 4.55 -10.94
CA THR A 397 20.24 5.34 -9.75
C THR A 397 21.52 6.16 -9.87
N GLN A 398 21.55 7.27 -9.14
CA GLN A 398 22.74 8.09 -8.95
C GLN A 398 22.89 8.50 -7.49
N GLU A 399 24.12 8.83 -7.12
CA GLU A 399 24.46 9.30 -5.79
C GLU A 399 24.58 10.83 -5.79
N VAL A 400 23.94 11.47 -4.82
CA VAL A 400 24.10 12.90 -4.53
C VAL A 400 24.76 13.03 -3.16
N GLU A 401 25.94 13.65 -3.14
CA GLU A 401 26.63 13.97 -1.88
C GLU A 401 26.07 15.26 -1.26
N VAL A 402 25.56 15.15 -0.04
CA VAL A 402 24.96 16.28 0.70
C VAL A 402 25.81 16.60 1.92
N ARG A 403 26.30 17.85 1.98
CA ARG A 403 27.06 18.35 3.13
C ARG A 403 26.12 18.93 4.17
N LEU A 404 26.22 18.42 5.39
CA LEU A 404 25.41 18.83 6.53
C LEU A 404 26.32 19.19 7.70
N ASN A 405 25.80 19.94 8.67
CA ASN A 405 26.53 20.23 9.91
C ASN A 405 26.39 19.08 10.94
N ASP A 406 27.15 19.15 12.03
CA ASP A 406 27.20 18.09 13.04
C ASP A 406 25.84 17.81 13.71
N GLU A 407 25.05 18.85 13.97
CA GLU A 407 23.70 18.71 14.56
C GLU A 407 22.75 17.99 13.60
N GLU A 408 22.83 18.31 12.31
CA GLU A 408 22.04 17.67 11.25
C GLU A 408 22.41 16.19 11.08
N HIS A 409 23.70 15.87 11.13
CA HIS A 409 24.18 14.49 11.13
C HIS A 409 23.66 13.70 12.34
N ALA A 410 23.64 14.30 13.53
CA ALA A 410 23.12 13.65 14.73
C ALA A 410 21.63 13.31 14.59
N VAL A 411 20.82 14.24 14.09
CA VAL A 411 19.39 14.02 13.84
C VAL A 411 19.16 12.89 12.81
N LEU A 412 19.93 12.86 11.71
CA LEU A 412 19.77 11.79 10.72
C LEU A 412 20.08 10.41 11.28
N ARG A 413 21.14 10.29 12.10
CA ARG A 413 21.48 9.02 12.76
C ARG A 413 20.37 8.57 13.71
N GLU A 414 19.88 9.49 14.53
CA GLU A 414 18.77 9.21 15.45
C GLU A 414 17.56 8.71 14.66
N LEU A 415 17.10 9.45 13.64
CA LEU A 415 15.95 9.06 12.80
C LEU A 415 16.14 7.73 12.05
N ALA A 416 17.36 7.41 11.63
CA ALA A 416 17.67 6.14 10.98
C ALA A 416 17.58 4.96 11.96
N GLU A 417 18.01 5.14 13.21
CA GLU A 417 17.88 4.12 14.27
C GLU A 417 16.41 3.82 14.60
N TRP A 418 15.50 4.80 14.45
CA TRP A 418 14.06 4.58 14.62
C TRP A 418 13.44 3.73 13.49
N GLY A 419 14.05 3.70 12.30
CA GLY A 419 13.64 2.83 11.18
C GLY A 419 12.37 3.24 10.43
N GLY A 420 11.84 4.44 10.67
CA GLY A 420 10.61 4.95 10.04
C GLY A 420 10.78 5.77 8.78
N PHE A 421 11.94 6.40 8.67
CA PHE A 421 12.27 7.35 7.61
C PHE A 421 13.28 6.73 6.64
N GLY A 422 13.70 5.49 6.86
CA GLY A 422 14.82 4.87 6.19
C GLY A 422 15.74 4.14 7.17
N PHE A 423 16.66 3.34 6.62
CA PHE A 423 17.62 2.54 7.41
C PHE A 423 19.01 3.18 7.45
N THR A 424 19.27 4.15 6.58
CA THR A 424 20.54 4.88 6.49
C THR A 424 20.30 6.39 6.60
N PRO A 425 21.31 7.19 6.99
CA PRO A 425 21.20 8.66 6.95
C PRO A 425 20.79 9.19 5.57
N GLY A 426 21.23 8.54 4.48
CA GLY A 426 20.84 8.88 3.11
C GLY A 426 19.35 8.62 2.83
N ASP A 427 18.82 7.50 3.31
CA ASP A 427 17.38 7.20 3.19
C ASP A 427 16.54 8.22 3.94
N VAL A 428 16.91 8.54 5.18
CA VAL A 428 16.22 9.55 5.99
C VAL A 428 16.24 10.89 5.26
N LEU A 429 17.39 11.29 4.74
CA LEU A 429 17.52 12.57 4.04
C LEU A 429 16.65 12.62 2.79
N ARG A 430 16.62 11.54 2.00
CA ARG A 430 15.71 11.37 0.86
C ARG A 430 14.25 11.48 1.28
N TYR A 431 13.86 10.75 2.32
CA TYR A 431 12.48 10.72 2.80
C TYR A 431 12.01 12.12 3.19
N LEU A 432 12.79 12.83 4.01
CA LEU A 432 12.40 14.16 4.50
C LEU A 432 12.36 15.17 3.35
N PHE A 433 13.27 15.07 2.38
CA PHE A 433 13.27 15.92 1.19
C PHE A 433 12.03 15.71 0.31
N PHE A 434 11.71 14.46 -0.06
CA PHE A 434 10.53 14.22 -0.90
C PHE A 434 9.22 14.38 -0.13
N GLY A 435 9.20 14.17 1.18
CA GLY A 435 8.10 14.57 2.06
C GLY A 435 7.82 16.07 1.96
N TRP A 436 8.88 16.90 1.98
CA TRP A 436 8.74 18.34 1.75
C TRP A 436 8.23 18.65 0.34
N CYS A 437 8.72 17.96 -0.70
CA CYS A 437 8.22 18.14 -2.06
C CYS A 437 6.71 17.86 -2.15
N VAL A 438 6.22 16.79 -1.52
CA VAL A 438 4.78 16.46 -1.50
C VAL A 438 3.97 17.63 -0.92
N GLU A 439 4.43 18.20 0.19
CA GLU A 439 3.71 19.30 0.85
C GLU A 439 3.74 20.60 0.05
N GLN A 440 4.87 20.91 -0.57
CA GLN A 440 4.99 22.13 -1.36
C GLN A 440 4.24 22.05 -2.68
N PHE A 441 4.22 20.88 -3.32
CA PHE A 441 3.78 20.75 -4.71
C PHE A 441 2.43 20.03 -4.88
N MET A 442 2.00 19.19 -3.92
CA MET A 442 0.73 18.46 -4.03
C MET A 442 -0.45 19.06 -3.22
N GLN A 443 -0.24 19.99 -2.30
CA GLN A 443 -1.32 20.46 -1.39
C GLN A 443 -2.31 21.48 -1.99
N ALA A 444 -2.35 21.68 -3.31
CA ALA A 444 -3.38 22.50 -3.96
C ALA A 444 -4.60 21.64 -4.35
N ASP A 445 -5.81 22.16 -4.13
CA ASP A 445 -7.08 21.49 -4.40
C ASP A 445 -7.15 20.90 -5.84
N PRO A 446 -7.50 19.60 -5.99
CA PRO A 446 -7.55 18.91 -7.28
C PRO A 446 -8.40 19.59 -8.35
N LEU A 447 -9.42 20.36 -7.94
CA LEU A 447 -10.39 21.01 -8.83
C LEU A 447 -10.02 22.46 -9.17
N THR A 448 -9.17 23.11 -8.39
CA THR A 448 -8.84 24.54 -8.58
C THR A 448 -7.43 24.79 -9.06
N ARG A 449 -6.61 23.74 -9.27
CA ARG A 449 -5.24 23.72 -9.85
C ARG A 449 -4.83 24.97 -10.62
N ARG A 450 -4.55 26.06 -9.89
CA ARG A 450 -3.58 27.07 -10.28
C ARG A 450 -2.24 26.57 -9.79
N ASN A 451 -1.78 25.45 -10.36
CA ASN A 451 -0.47 24.93 -10.06
C ASN A 451 0.57 25.95 -10.52
N ARG A 452 1.63 26.15 -9.74
CA ARG A 452 2.97 26.20 -10.35
C ARG A 452 3.10 24.85 -11.05
N ARG A 453 2.73 24.77 -12.33
CA ARG A 453 2.78 23.52 -13.09
C ARG A 453 4.24 23.09 -13.13
N VAL A 454 4.57 22.03 -12.39
CA VAL A 454 5.80 21.28 -12.63
C VAL A 454 5.65 20.72 -14.04
N ASP A 455 6.49 21.17 -14.96
CA ASP A 455 6.58 20.64 -16.32
C ASP A 455 7.94 19.97 -16.44
N LEU A 456 7.94 18.64 -16.37
CA LEU A 456 9.17 17.84 -16.38
C LEU A 456 9.63 17.50 -17.80
N GLY A 457 9.00 18.08 -18.83
CA GLY A 457 9.33 17.83 -20.23
C GLY A 457 8.77 16.48 -20.64
#